data_AF-A0A2H6H304-F1
#
_entry.id   AF-A0A2H6H304-F1
#
_cell.length_a   1.000
_cell.length_b   1.000
_cell.length_c   1.000
_cell.angle_alpha   90.00
_cell.angle_beta   90.00
_cell.angle_gamma   90.00
#
_symmetry.space_group_name_H-M   'P 1'
#
loop_
_entity.id
_entity.type
_entity.pdbx_description
1 polymer ?
#
loop_
_entity_poly.entity_id
_entity_poly.type
_entity_poly.pdbx_seq_one_letter_code
_entity_poly.pdbx_strand_id
1 'polypeptide(L)' 'MKCPHCNQDLFIQIATKTNCKNCRILPNMTSIVTVQCDKCKHVFQIPIQSKSILGVKEDK' A
#
# COMPACT_ATOMS: atom_id res chain seq x y z
N MET A 1 1.08 -0.55 -12.50
CA MET A 1 1.89 -1.80 -12.34
C MET A 1 1.23 -2.92 -13.12
N LYS A 2 1.84 -4.09 -13.32
CA LYS A 2 1.25 -5.17 -14.14
C LYS A 2 1.04 -6.46 -13.36
N CYS A 3 0.00 -7.22 -13.70
CA CYS A 3 -0.20 -8.58 -13.17
C CYS A 3 0.96 -9.47 -13.62
N PRO A 4 1.64 -10.20 -12.71
CA PRO A 4 2.79 -11.05 -13.06
C PRO A 4 2.41 -12.24 -13.95
N HIS A 5 1.12 -12.63 -13.98
CA HIS A 5 0.64 -13.78 -14.72
C HIS A 5 0.13 -13.43 -16.13
N CYS A 6 -0.63 -12.35 -16.29
CA CYS A 6 -1.27 -12.01 -17.58
C CYS A 6 -0.84 -10.65 -18.16
N ASN A 7 0.13 -9.99 -17.50
CA ASN A 7 0.71 -8.70 -17.91
C ASN A 7 -0.31 -7.54 -18.08
N GLN A 8 -1.52 -7.69 -17.52
CA GLN A 8 -2.56 -6.67 -17.53
C GLN A 8 -2.19 -5.52 -16.59
N ASP A 9 -2.49 -4.29 -17.00
CA ASP A 9 -2.30 -3.11 -16.16
C ASP A 9 -3.20 -3.16 -14.92
N LEU A 10 -2.60 -2.79 -13.80
CA LEU A 10 -3.16 -2.79 -12.46
C LEU A 10 -2.93 -1.42 -11.83
N PHE A 11 -4.03 -0.84 -11.35
CA PHE A 11 -4.06 0.41 -10.61
C PHE A 11 -4.47 0.10 -9.17
N ILE A 12 -3.59 0.42 -8.24
CA ILE A 12 -3.81 0.23 -6.81
C ILE A 12 -3.68 1.60 -6.17
N GLN A 13 -4.80 2.12 -5.65
CA GLN A 13 -4.82 3.34 -4.87
C GLN A 13 -5.12 2.98 -3.42
N ILE A 14 -4.19 3.28 -2.53
CA ILE A 14 -4.35 3.03 -1.09
C ILE A 14 -4.27 4.37 -0.39
N ALA A 15 -5.37 4.74 0.27
CA ALA A 15 -5.42 5.85 1.18
C ALA A 15 -5.39 5.29 2.60
N THR A 16 -4.24 5.37 3.27
CA THR A 16 -4.13 5.06 4.70
C THR A 16 -4.17 6.36 5.51
N LYS A 17 -5.12 6.49 6.44
CA LYS A 17 -5.12 7.54 7.47
C LYS A 17 -4.63 6.92 8.78
N THR A 18 -3.43 7.28 9.21
CA THR A 18 -2.89 6.84 10.50
C THR A 18 -3.06 7.96 11.51
N ASN A 19 -3.82 7.71 12.58
CA ASN A 19 -3.90 8.61 13.73
C ASN A 19 -3.06 8.01 14.87
N CYS A 20 -1.97 8.68 15.23
CA CYS A 20 -1.15 8.31 16.39
C CYS A 20 -1.35 9.36 17.48
N LYS A 21 -1.98 8.97 18.60
CA LYS A 21 -1.99 9.77 19.82
C LYS A 21 -0.90 9.26 20.76
N ASN A 22 -0.05 10.15 21.27
CA ASN A 22 1.03 9.86 22.22
C ASN A 22 2.08 8.84 21.74
N CYS A 23 2.12 8.54 20.43
CA CYS A 23 3.08 7.63 19.79
C CYS A 23 3.71 8.31 18.59
N ARG A 24 4.92 7.87 18.21
CA ARG A 24 5.61 8.31 16.99
C ARG A 24 5.56 7.22 15.92
N ILE A 25 5.29 7.60 14.67
CA ILE A 25 5.33 6.66 13.54
C ILE A 25 6.80 6.41 13.18
N LEU A 26 7.21 5.15 13.20
CA LEU A 26 8.53 4.76 12.71
C LEU A 26 8.49 4.64 11.18
N PRO A 27 9.44 5.26 10.45
CA PRO A 27 9.36 5.42 9.00
C PRO A 27 9.54 4.12 8.20
N ASN A 28 9.93 3.01 8.82
CA ASN A 28 10.19 1.74 8.13
C ASN A 28 8.99 0.78 8.14
N MET A 29 7.79 1.27 7.82
CA MET A 29 6.62 0.40 7.68
C MET A 29 6.53 -0.16 6.26
N THR A 30 6.66 -1.49 6.15
CA THR A 30 6.34 -2.24 4.93
C THR A 30 4.94 -2.82 5.09
N SER A 31 4.00 -2.36 4.27
CA SER A 31 2.67 -2.97 4.19
C SER A 31 2.67 -4.01 3.08
N ILE A 32 1.98 -5.13 3.25
CA ILE A 32 1.80 -6.14 2.19
C ILE A 32 0.33 -6.13 1.80
N VAL A 33 0.07 -6.02 0.50
CA VAL A 33 -1.27 -6.09 -0.05
C VAL A 33 -1.42 -7.36 -0.88
N THR A 34 -2.47 -8.12 -0.59
CA THR A 34 -2.86 -9.28 -1.38
C THR A 34 -3.84 -8.82 -2.45
N VAL A 35 -3.55 -9.17 -3.70
CA VAL A 35 -4.32 -8.74 -4.87
C VAL A 35 -4.74 -9.97 -5.66
N GLN A 36 -6.01 -10.03 -6.04
CA GLN A 36 -6.51 -10.97 -7.02
C GLN A 36 -6.71 -10.24 -8.35
N CYS A 37 -6.13 -10.77 -9.43
CA CYS A 37 -6.39 -10.25 -10.77
C CYS A 37 -7.77 -10.69 -11.25
N ASP A 38 -8.65 -9.77 -11.59
CA ASP A 38 -10.01 -10.11 -12.04
C ASP A 38 -10.05 -10.91 -13.34
N LYS A 39 -9.05 -10.73 -14.21
CA LYS A 39 -9.00 -11.35 -15.55
C LYS A 39 -8.50 -12.79 -15.51
N CYS A 40 -7.39 -13.05 -14.82
CA CYS A 40 -6.80 -14.40 -14.76
C CYS A 40 -7.03 -15.11 -13.41
N LYS A 41 -7.72 -14.47 -12.47
CA LYS A 41 -8.01 -14.96 -11.10
C LYS A 41 -6.79 -15.29 -10.25
N HIS A 42 -5.58 -15.05 -10.75
CA HIS A 42 -4.34 -15.24 -10.04
C HIS A 42 -4.23 -14.30 -8.84
N VAL A 43 -3.83 -14.85 -7.69
CA VAL A 43 -3.63 -14.13 -6.44
C VAL A 43 -2.14 -13.97 -6.18
N PHE A 44 -1.71 -12.75 -5.87
CA PHE A 44 -0.31 -12.44 -5.60
C PHE A 44 -0.20 -11.32 -4.56
N GLN A 45 0.99 -11.19 -3.97
CA GLN A 45 1.27 -10.20 -2.92
C GLN A 45 2.22 -9.14 -3.43
N ILE A 46 1.97 -7.90 -3.04
CA ILE A 46 2.79 -6.74 -3.40
C ILE A 46 3.21 -6.03 -2.11
N PRO A 47 4.52 -5.85 -1.87
CA PRO A 47 5.00 -4.99 -0.81
C PRO A 47 4.82 -3.53 -1.21
N ILE A 48 4.20 -2.76 -0.34
CA ILE A 48 4.03 -1.32 -0.47
C ILE A 48 4.94 -0.69 0.55
N GLN A 49 6.07 -0.20 0.04
CA GLN A 49 7.01 0.57 0.83
C GLN A 49 6.47 1.98 0.93
N SER A 50 6.33 2.46 2.16
CA SER A 50 5.99 3.84 2.49
C SER A 50 7.19 4.76 2.16
N LYS A 51 7.61 4.85 0.89
CA LYS A 51 8.60 5.85 0.45
C LYS A 51 7.99 7.26 0.37
N SER A 52 6.66 7.31 0.33
CA SER A 52 5.89 8.56 0.39
C SER A 52 5.88 9.03 1.84
N ILE A 53 6.58 10.14 2.06
CA ILE A 53 6.58 10.95 3.28
C ILE A 53 5.16 10.94 3.86
N LEU A 54 4.95 10.23 4.98
CA LEU A 54 3.73 10.37 5.75
C LEU A 54 3.69 11.83 6.18
N GLY A 55 2.86 12.63 5.51
CA GLY A 55 2.58 13.99 5.91
C GLY A 55 1.85 13.94 7.25
N VAL A 56 2.61 13.94 8.34
CA VAL A 56 2.08 14.07 9.70
C VAL A 56 1.57 15.49 9.80
N LYS A 57 0.24 15.67 9.71
CA LYS A 57 -0.39 16.88 10.19
C LYS A 57 -0.70 16.66 11.66
N GLU A 58 -0.05 17.43 12.52
CA GLU A 58 -0.51 17.58 13.91
C GLU A 58 -1.83 18.36 13.85
N ASP A 59 -2.93 17.71 14.23
CA ASP A 59 -4.16 18.42 14.59
C ASP A 59 -3.88 19.13 15.92
N LYS A 60 -3.75 20.47 15.87
CA LYS A 60 -3.71 21.36 17.03
C LYS A 60 -5.12 21.76 17.45
#